data_AF-A0A2G9C7V1-F1
#
_entry.id   AF-A0A2G9C7V1-F1
#
_cell.length_a   1.000
_cell.length_b   1.000
_cell.length_c   1.000
_cell.angle_alpha   90.00
_cell.angle_beta   90.00
_cell.angle_gamma   90.00
#
_symmetry.space_group_name_H-M   'P 1'
#
loop_
_entity.id
_entity.type
_entity.pdbx_description
1 polymer ?
#
loop_
_entity_poly.entity_id
_entity_poly.type
_entity_poly.pdbx_seq_one_letter_code
_entity_poly.pdbx_strand_id
1 'polypeptide(L)'
;MPLITAPNFDAGDDFYEALLAAHQGLDAAASAAFNARLILLMANHIGRQDVLLEALAAAGRANPVSTSTSTSPATTATTGSATSSDPVIAPTPGTASPRGPA
;
A
#
# COMPACT_ATOMS: atom_id res chain seq x y z
N MET A 1 15.86 -18.37 21.63
CA MET A 1 16.32 -16.97 21.57
C MET A 1 15.26 -16.19 20.84
N PRO A 2 14.82 -15.03 21.36
CA PRO A 2 13.88 -14.14 20.69
C PRO A 2 14.52 -13.49 19.46
N LEU A 3 13.69 -12.95 18.54
CA LEU A 3 14.18 -12.18 17.40
C LEU A 3 14.98 -10.94 17.85
N ILE A 4 16.16 -10.74 17.27
CA ILE A 4 16.96 -9.52 17.49
C ILE A 4 16.59 -8.51 16.39
N THR A 5 15.94 -7.42 16.77
CA THR A 5 15.57 -6.31 15.87
C THR A 5 16.52 -5.12 15.94
N ALA A 6 17.49 -5.17 16.85
CA ALA A 6 18.56 -4.20 16.97
C ALA A 6 19.73 -4.53 16.02
N PRO A 7 20.60 -3.56 15.69
CA PRO A 7 21.81 -3.82 14.91
C PRO A 7 22.67 -4.87 15.64
N ASN A 8 22.89 -6.00 15.00
CA ASN A 8 23.60 -7.16 15.57
C ASN A 8 24.82 -7.57 14.75
N PHE A 9 25.30 -6.69 13.85
CA PHE A 9 26.47 -6.94 13.01
C PHE A 9 27.66 -6.16 13.54
N ASP A 10 28.78 -6.85 13.82
CA ASP A 10 30.05 -6.22 14.17
C ASP A 10 30.70 -5.50 12.97
N ALA A 11 30.41 -5.95 11.75
CA ALA A 11 30.91 -5.38 10.49
C ALA A 11 29.74 -5.15 9.51
N GLY A 12 28.79 -4.30 9.89
CA GLY A 12 27.61 -4.01 9.07
C GLY A 12 27.94 -3.43 7.69
N ASP A 13 29.01 -2.65 7.59
CA ASP A 13 29.42 -1.98 6.35
C ASP A 13 29.91 -2.98 5.29
N ASP A 14 30.75 -3.94 5.66
CA ASP A 14 31.28 -4.95 4.71
C ASP A 14 30.17 -5.79 4.08
N PHE A 15 29.17 -6.19 4.87
CA PHE A 15 28.02 -6.94 4.35
C PHE A 15 27.14 -6.07 3.45
N TYR A 16 26.96 -4.79 3.80
CA TYR A 16 26.17 -3.87 2.99
C TYR A 16 26.83 -3.61 1.62
N GLU A 17 28.15 -3.41 1.60
CA GLU A 17 28.90 -3.26 0.35
C GLU A 17 28.80 -4.52 -0.52
N ALA A 18 28.97 -5.70 0.08
CA ALA A 18 28.84 -6.98 -0.62
C ALA A 18 27.43 -7.18 -1.19
N LEU A 19 26.39 -6.79 -0.45
CA LEU A 19 25.00 -6.85 -0.91
C LEU A 19 24.78 -5.91 -2.10
N LEU A 20 25.26 -4.67 -2.01
CA LEU A 20 25.11 -3.69 -3.08
C LEU A 20 25.86 -4.12 -4.35
N ALA A 21 27.08 -4.64 -4.19
CA ALA A 21 27.87 -5.19 -5.28
C ALA A 21 27.17 -6.38 -5.93
N ALA A 22 26.55 -7.27 -5.14
CA ALA A 22 25.79 -8.41 -5.66
C ALA A 22 24.55 -7.98 -6.47
N HIS A 23 24.00 -6.80 -6.22
CA HIS A 23 22.87 -6.24 -6.97
C HIS A 23 23.28 -5.44 -8.22
N GLN A 24 24.56 -5.09 -8.38
CA GLN A 24 24.99 -4.32 -9.54
C GLN A 24 24.77 -5.09 -10.85
N GLY A 25 24.06 -4.45 -11.79
CA GLY A 25 23.76 -5.03 -13.10
C GLY A 25 22.53 -5.94 -13.16
N LEU A 26 21.83 -6.15 -12.04
CA LEU A 26 20.53 -6.85 -12.03
C LEU A 26 19.38 -5.87 -12.29
N ASP A 27 18.39 -6.31 -13.07
CA ASP A 27 17.12 -5.60 -13.16
C ASP A 27 16.30 -5.77 -11.87
N ALA A 28 15.18 -5.05 -11.78
CA ALA A 28 14.33 -5.08 -10.59
C ALA A 28 13.76 -6.48 -10.28
N ALA A 29 13.41 -7.26 -11.31
CA ALA A 29 12.84 -8.60 -11.14
C ALA A 29 13.90 -9.60 -10.67
N ALA A 30 15.10 -9.54 -11.24
CA ALA A 30 16.23 -10.36 -10.87
C ALA A 30 16.77 -10.00 -9.48
N SER A 31 16.78 -8.71 -9.13
CA SER A 31 17.09 -8.22 -7.79
C SER A 31 16.11 -8.75 -6.74
N ALA A 32 14.80 -8.72 -7.04
CA ALA A 32 13.78 -9.32 -6.16
C ALA A 32 13.95 -10.84 -6.02
N ALA A 33 14.24 -11.54 -7.11
CA ALA A 33 14.49 -12.98 -7.09
C ALA A 33 15.76 -13.34 -6.30
N PHE A 34 16.83 -12.54 -6.41
CA PHE A 34 18.04 -12.68 -5.60
C PHE A 34 17.73 -12.53 -4.11
N ASN A 35 17.00 -11.48 -3.73
CA ASN A 35 16.60 -11.23 -2.35
C ASN A 35 15.75 -12.37 -1.78
N ALA A 36 14.78 -12.88 -2.55
CA ALA A 36 13.96 -14.00 -2.12
C ALA A 36 14.81 -15.25 -1.81
N ARG A 37 15.80 -15.55 -2.66
CA ARG A 37 16.74 -16.67 -2.43
C ARG A 37 17.57 -16.42 -1.18
N LEU A 38 18.16 -15.23 -1.04
CA LEU A 38 18.99 -14.88 0.11
C LEU A 38 18.21 -15.02 1.43
N ILE A 39 16.97 -14.52 1.48
CA ILE A 39 16.08 -14.66 2.65
C ILE A 39 15.85 -16.13 3.00
N LEU A 40 15.57 -16.98 2.00
CA LEU A 40 15.36 -18.41 2.24
C LEU A 40 16.63 -19.12 2.74
N LEU A 41 17.80 -18.78 2.21
CA LEU A 41 19.07 -19.29 2.72
C LEU A 41 19.31 -18.89 4.18
N MET A 42 19.09 -17.62 4.52
CA MET A 42 19.20 -17.14 5.91
C MET A 42 18.17 -17.80 6.81
N ALA A 43 16.94 -18.01 6.35
CA ALA A 43 15.90 -18.69 7.11
C ALA A 43 16.28 -20.14 7.42
N ASN A 44 16.85 -20.85 6.44
CA ASN A 44 17.36 -22.20 6.63
C ASN A 44 18.54 -22.23 7.61
N HIS A 45 19.43 -21.24 7.56
CA HIS A 45 20.55 -21.12 8.50
C HIS A 45 20.09 -20.86 9.94
N ILE A 46 19.05 -20.03 10.13
CA ILE A 46 18.44 -19.77 11.45
C ILE A 46 17.76 -21.04 12.00
N GLY A 47 17.09 -21.82 11.15
CA GLY A 47 16.54 -23.15 11.48
C GLY A 47 15.42 -23.15 12.55
N ARG A 48 14.88 -21.99 12.92
CA ARG A 48 13.90 -21.80 14.00
C ARG A 48 12.60 -21.17 13.52
N GLN A 49 11.56 -21.98 13.38
CA GLN A 49 10.26 -21.55 12.86
C GLN A 49 9.62 -20.42 13.70
N ASP A 50 9.76 -20.45 15.02
CA ASP A 50 9.24 -19.44 15.93
C ASP A 50 9.87 -18.05 15.66
N VAL A 51 11.20 -18.01 15.49
CA VAL A 51 11.94 -16.77 15.17
C VAL A 51 11.59 -16.26 13.77
N LEU A 52 11.40 -17.16 12.80
CA LEU A 52 11.03 -16.79 11.43
C LEU A 52 9.61 -16.18 11.36
N LEU A 53 8.66 -16.75 12.10
CA LEU A 53 7.31 -16.19 12.19
C LEU A 53 7.30 -14.82 12.88
N GLU A 54 8.11 -14.66 13.93
CA GLU A 54 8.29 -13.37 14.59
C GLU A 54 8.91 -12.34 13.64
N ALA A 55 9.89 -12.74 12.82
CA ALA A 55 10.52 -11.89 11.81
C ALA A 55 9.55 -11.42 10.73
N LEU A 56 8.69 -12.32 10.23
CA LEU A 56 7.63 -11.96 9.26
C LEU A 56 6.65 -10.95 9.86
N ALA A 57 6.22 -11.16 11.10
CA ALA A 57 5.34 -10.24 11.79
C ALA A 57 6.01 -8.87 12.03
N ALA A 58 7.31 -8.85 12.34
CA ALA A 58 8.09 -7.62 12.49
C ALA A 58 8.23 -6.86 11.16
N ALA A 59 8.55 -7.54 10.07
CA ALA A 59 8.68 -6.95 8.74
C ALA A 59 7.37 -6.30 8.25
N GLY A 60 6.22 -6.93 8.54
CA GLY A 60 4.90 -6.36 8.21
C GLY A 60 4.54 -5.10 8.98
N ARG A 61 5.05 -4.92 10.22
CA ARG A 61 4.83 -3.70 11.02
C ARG A 61 5.72 -2.53 10.61
N ALA A 62 6.91 -2.82 10.08
CA ALA A 62 7.89 -1.80 9.68
C ALA A 62 7.50 -1.04 8.40
N ASN A 63 6.46 -1.48 7.68
CA ASN A 63 5.90 -0.75 6.55
C ASN A 63 4.55 -0.10 6.91
N PRO A 64 4.52 0.99 7.71
CA PRO A 64 3.43 1.92 7.57
C PRO A 64 3.64 2.58 6.21
N VAL A 65 2.86 2.17 5.20
CA VAL A 65 2.52 3.07 4.10
C VAL A 65 2.25 4.41 4.78
N SER A 66 3.12 5.38 4.53
CA SER A 66 3.00 6.73 5.06
C SER A 66 1.77 7.33 4.40
N THR A 67 0.59 6.97 4.91
CA THR A 67 -0.63 7.71 4.69
C THR A 67 -0.44 8.99 5.48
N SER A 68 0.32 9.92 4.90
CA SER A 68 0.21 11.33 5.18
C SER A 68 -1.20 11.73 4.78
N THR A 69 -2.17 11.38 5.63
CA THR A 69 -3.53 11.86 5.54
C THR A 69 -3.46 13.34 5.86
N SER A 70 -3.25 14.14 4.80
CA SER A 70 -3.57 15.56 4.79
C SER A 70 -5.09 15.68 4.92
N THR A 71 -5.62 15.35 6.09
CA THR A 71 -7.01 15.58 6.46
C THR A 71 -7.13 17.06 6.78
N SER A 72 -7.42 17.86 5.76
CA SER A 72 -7.97 19.20 5.94
C SER A 72 -9.37 19.05 6.54
N PRO A 73 -9.66 19.56 7.75
CA PRO A 73 -11.00 19.49 8.30
C PRO A 73 -11.90 20.46 7.51
N ALA A 74 -12.91 19.90 6.86
CA ALA A 74 -14.05 20.65 6.36
C ALA A 74 -14.74 21.33 7.55
N THR A 75 -14.59 22.65 7.66
CA THR A 75 -15.41 23.48 8.55
C THR A 75 -16.76 23.72 7.88
N THR A 76 -17.79 23.17 8.49
CA THR A 76 -19.21 23.28 8.17
C THR A 76 -19.77 24.70 8.36
N ALA A 77 -20.56 25.14 7.37
CA ALA A 77 -21.81 25.91 7.42
C ALA A 77 -21.89 27.26 8.17
N THR A 78 -22.36 28.31 7.49
CA THR A 78 -23.25 29.36 8.03
C THR A 78 -23.97 30.14 6.91
N THR A 79 -25.29 29.94 6.84
CA THR A 79 -26.39 30.90 6.56
C THR A 79 -26.49 31.64 5.21
N GLY A 80 -27.62 31.40 4.53
CA GLY A 80 -28.15 32.25 3.46
C GLY A 80 -29.56 31.85 3.03
N SER A 81 -30.57 32.43 3.68
CA SER A 81 -31.98 32.37 3.27
C SER A 81 -32.19 33.00 1.89
N ALA A 82 -32.98 32.35 1.04
CA ALA A 82 -33.78 33.01 0.01
C ALA A 82 -35.03 32.17 -0.30
N THR A 83 -36.16 32.59 0.28
CA THR A 83 -37.51 32.23 -0.19
C THR A 83 -37.76 32.98 -1.50
N SER A 84 -38.01 32.26 -2.60
CA SER A 84 -38.76 32.79 -3.74
C SER A 84 -39.26 31.66 -4.65
N SER A 85 -40.59 31.60 -4.82
CA SER A 85 -41.33 31.24 -6.04
C SER A 85 -41.49 29.76 -6.44
N ASP A 86 -42.66 29.22 -6.08
CA ASP A 86 -43.61 28.32 -6.80
C ASP A 86 -43.51 28.27 -8.36
N PRO A 87 -44.17 27.33 -9.10
CA PRO A 87 -44.34 25.86 -8.96
C PRO A 87 -43.97 25.08 -10.26
N VAL A 88 -43.86 23.74 -10.22
CA VAL A 88 -44.01 22.92 -11.45
C VAL A 88 -44.80 21.64 -11.19
N ILE A 89 -45.96 21.57 -11.85
CA ILE A 89 -46.91 20.45 -11.88
C ILE A 89 -46.37 19.37 -12.83
N ALA A 90 -46.32 18.12 -12.36
CA ALA A 90 -46.14 16.94 -13.20
C ALA A 90 -47.42 16.65 -14.01
N PRO A 91 -47.31 16.07 -15.21
CA PRO A 91 -47.85 14.71 -15.33
C PRO A 91 -47.05 13.76 -16.24
N THR A 92 -46.91 12.53 -15.72
CA THR A 92 -46.84 11.16 -16.31
C THR A 92 -46.53 10.89 -17.80
N PRO A 93 -45.85 9.75 -18.10
CA PRO A 93 -45.35 9.40 -19.44
C PRO A 93 -46.41 8.72 -20.32
N GLY A 94 -46.49 9.14 -21.59
CA GLY A 94 -47.32 8.55 -22.64
C GLY A 94 -46.49 7.78 -23.67
N THR A 95 -46.67 6.47 -23.68
CA THR A 95 -46.15 5.50 -24.66
C THR A 95 -46.90 5.62 -26.00
N ALA A 96 -46.21 5.87 -27.11
CA ALA A 96 -46.62 5.40 -28.45
C ALA A 96 -45.53 5.67 -29.53
N SER A 97 -44.82 4.59 -29.89
CA SER A 97 -44.20 4.30 -31.19
C SER A 97 -45.20 4.41 -32.37
N PRO A 98 -44.85 4.12 -33.65
CA PRO A 98 -43.58 4.19 -34.40
C PRO A 98 -43.81 4.82 -35.82
N ARG A 99 -42.90 4.56 -36.79
CA ARG A 99 -42.99 4.75 -38.27
C ARG A 99 -42.30 6.05 -38.73
N GLY A 100 -41.25 6.07 -39.55
CA GLY A 100 -40.85 5.24 -40.69
C GLY A 100 -40.36 6.19 -41.80
N PRO A 101 -39.56 5.74 -42.77
CA PRO A 101 -38.45 6.51 -43.37
C PRO A 101 -38.77 7.19 -44.71
N ALA A 102 -37.93 8.17 -45.09
CA ALA A 102 -37.58 8.53 -46.47
C ALA A 102 -36.28 9.35 -46.48
#